data_AF-A0A853EMS7-F1
#
_entry.id   AF-A0A853EMS7-F1
#
_cell.length_a   1.000
_cell.length_b   1.000
_cell.length_c   1.000
_cell.angle_alpha   90.00
_cell.angle_beta   90.00
_cell.angle_gamma   90.00
#
_symmetry.space_group_name_H-M   'P 1'
#
loop_
_entity.id
_entity.type
_entity.pdbx_description
1 polymer ?
#
loop_
_entity_poly.entity_id
_entity_poly.type
_entity_poly.pdbx_seq_one_letter_code
_entity_poly.pdbx_strand_id
1 'polypeptide(L)'
;DGTLIHTSALHAREPGSTTDAWFSGKHQAFGGNVQVLTDHTGYPVWISPVEPGSTHDITAARRHVLPALYKAAAQGLPTLADKG
;
A
#
# COMPACT_ATOMS: atom_id res chain seq x y z
N ASP A 1 0.88 -2.30 -9.10
CA ASP A 1 0.50 -0.89 -9.19
C ASP A 1 -0.51 -0.59 -8.09
N GLY A 2 -0.06 -0.04 -6.96
CA GLY A 2 -0.93 0.30 -5.83
C GLY A 2 -1.89 1.43 -6.16
N THR A 3 -3.06 1.43 -5.51
CA THR A 3 -4.06 2.49 -5.67
C THR A 3 -3.81 3.59 -4.66
N LEU A 4 -3.60 4.82 -5.15
CA LEU A 4 -3.56 6.01 -4.31
C LEU A 4 -4.98 6.53 -4.09
N ILE A 5 -5.41 6.65 -2.84
CA ILE A 5 -6.64 7.35 -2.48
C ILE A 5 -6.33 8.84 -2.40
N HIS A 6 -6.83 9.59 -3.39
CA HIS A 6 -6.59 11.02 -3.48
C HIS A 6 -7.14 11.77 -2.26
N THR A 7 -6.30 12.59 -1.62
CA THR A 7 -6.73 13.54 -0.59
C THR A 7 -5.74 14.69 -0.49
N SER A 8 -6.24 15.92 -0.39
CA SER A 8 -5.43 17.13 -0.16
C SER A 8 -5.54 17.63 1.28
N ALA A 9 -6.22 16.90 2.16
CA ALA A 9 -6.41 17.30 3.56
C ALA A 9 -5.25 16.88 4.47
N LEU A 10 -4.39 15.95 4.01
CA LEU A 10 -3.27 15.42 4.79
C LEU A 10 -1.96 16.00 4.26
N HIS A 11 -1.22 16.66 5.15
CA HIS A 11 0.06 17.30 4.87
C HIS A 11 1.01 17.10 6.03
N ALA A 12 2.20 16.60 5.73
CA ALA A 12 3.28 16.46 6.71
C ALA A 12 4.61 16.47 5.99
N ARG A 13 5.58 17.26 6.46
CA ARG A 13 6.94 17.15 5.96
C ARG A 13 7.59 15.88 6.47
N GLU A 14 8.17 15.09 5.56
CA GLU A 14 9.06 14.02 6.00
C GLU A 14 10.34 14.63 6.62
N PRO A 15 10.81 14.12 7.78
CA PRO A 15 12.07 14.56 8.35
C PRO A 15 13.22 14.39 7.36
N GLY A 16 13.91 15.48 7.03
CA GLY A 16 15.03 15.48 6.09
C GLY A 16 14.65 15.56 4.60
N SER A 17 13.35 15.64 4.27
CA SER A 17 12.86 15.85 2.91
C SER A 17 12.30 17.26 2.72
N THR A 18 12.41 17.77 1.49
CA THR A 18 11.69 18.97 1.07
C THR A 18 10.27 18.65 0.57
N THR A 19 9.96 17.37 0.40
CA THR A 19 8.69 16.86 -0.13
C THR A 19 7.73 16.49 1.01
N ASP A 20 6.43 16.64 0.76
CA ASP A 20 5.37 16.22 1.66
C ASP A 20 5.22 14.69 1.64
N ALA A 21 5.13 14.08 2.82
CA ALA A 21 4.94 12.64 3.00
C ALA A 21 3.67 12.13 2.29
N TRP A 22 2.66 12.97 2.18
CA TRP A 22 1.38 12.60 1.55
C TRP A 22 1.37 12.86 0.05
N PHE A 23 2.42 13.48 -0.50
CA PHE A 23 2.56 13.64 -1.94
C PHE A 23 3.15 12.37 -2.56
N SER A 24 2.39 11.74 -3.46
CA SER A 24 2.89 10.63 -4.25
C SER A 24 3.56 11.14 -5.51
N GLY A 25 4.89 10.97 -5.60
CA GLY A 25 5.64 11.29 -6.80
C GLY A 25 5.23 10.43 -8.01
N LYS A 26 4.80 9.19 -7.78
CA LYS A 26 4.35 8.26 -8.84
C LYS A 26 3.05 8.73 -9.49
N HIS A 27 2.07 9.11 -8.66
CA HIS A 27 0.75 9.53 -9.14
C HIS A 27 0.63 11.06 -9.32
N GLN A 28 1.70 11.81 -9.02
CA GLN A 28 1.75 13.28 -9.06
C GLN A 28 0.60 13.94 -8.31
N ALA A 29 0.20 13.36 -7.17
CA ALA A 29 -0.96 13.80 -6.42
C ALA A 29 -0.81 13.51 -4.93
N PHE A 30 -1.52 14.28 -4.10
CA PHE A 30 -1.61 14.01 -2.67
C PHE A 30 -2.60 12.89 -2.40
N GLY A 31 -2.25 11.98 -1.50
CA GLY A 31 -3.09 10.87 -1.15
C GLY A 31 -2.48 9.88 -0.19
N GLY A 32 -3.28 8.89 0.18
CA GLY A 32 -2.84 7.76 0.99
C GLY A 32 -2.64 6.51 0.14
N ASN A 33 -1.58 5.75 0.41
CA ASN A 33 -1.38 4.42 -0.15
C ASN A 33 -2.09 3.38 0.72
N VAL A 34 -2.93 2.54 0.11
CA VAL A 34 -3.67 1.48 0.78
C VAL A 34 -3.46 0.16 0.04
N GLN A 35 -3.20 -0.90 0.79
CA GLN A 35 -3.08 -2.25 0.26
C GLN A 35 -4.40 -3.00 0.48
N VAL A 36 -4.85 -3.69 -0.56
CA VAL A 36 -6.08 -4.48 -0.53
C VAL A 36 -5.73 -5.93 -0.81
N LEU A 37 -6.24 -6.84 0.02
CA LEU A 37 -6.20 -8.27 -0.25
C LEU A 37 -7.57 -8.71 -0.75
N THR A 38 -7.59 -9.40 -1.88
CA THR A 38 -8.82 -9.95 -2.48
C THR A 38 -8.81 -11.48 -2.44
N ASP A 39 -9.99 -12.08 -2.41
CA ASP A 39 -10.12 -13.50 -2.70
C ASP A 39 -9.96 -13.80 -4.21
N HIS A 40 -10.09 -15.08 -4.57
CA HIS A 40 -9.97 -15.54 -5.97
C HIS A 40 -11.04 -14.99 -6.92
N THR A 41 -12.13 -14.40 -6.41
CA THR A 41 -13.18 -13.74 -7.22
C THR A 41 -12.91 -12.25 -7.41
N GLY A 42 -11.89 -11.71 -6.75
CA GLY A 42 -11.60 -10.28 -6.71
C GLY A 42 -12.34 -9.53 -5.60
N TYR A 43 -13.07 -10.22 -4.72
CA TYR A 43 -13.77 -9.58 -3.60
C TYR A 43 -12.76 -9.15 -2.53
N PRO A 44 -12.78 -7.88 -2.06
CA PRO A 44 -11.86 -7.42 -1.02
C PRO A 44 -12.18 -8.09 0.32
N VAL A 45 -11.23 -8.88 0.83
CA VAL A 45 -11.36 -9.58 2.12
C VAL A 45 -10.65 -8.86 3.26
N TRP A 46 -9.72 -7.96 2.94
CA TRP A 46 -8.99 -7.17 3.93
C TRP A 46 -8.38 -5.91 3.32
N ILE A 47 -8.24 -4.86 4.13
CA ILE A 47 -7.68 -3.55 3.75
C ILE A 47 -6.66 -3.11 4.82
N SER A 48 -5.52 -2.59 4.39
CA SER A 48 -4.48 -2.07 5.30
C SER A 48 -4.86 -0.73 5.94
N PRO A 49 -4.21 -0.35 7.06
CA PRO A 49 -4.11 1.05 7.43
C PRO A 49 -3.55 1.90 6.28
N VAL A 50 -3.90 3.18 6.27
CA VAL A 50 -3.43 4.13 5.25
C VAL A 50 -1.98 4.49 5.53
N GLU A 51 -1.13 4.35 4.51
CA GLU A 51 0.26 4.84 4.51
C GLU A 51 0.35 6.20 3.79
N PRO A 52 1.34 7.04 4.11
CA PRO A 52 1.60 8.27 3.35
C PRO A 52 1.78 7.98 1.86
N GLY A 53 1.30 8.87 0.98
CA GLY A 53 1.34 8.71 -0.48
C GLY A 53 2.75 8.60 -1.08
N SER A 54 3.78 9.06 -0.37
CA SER A 54 5.20 8.85 -0.71
C SER A 54 5.64 7.39 -0.53
N THR A 55 4.91 6.59 0.25
CA THR A 55 5.28 5.21 0.59
C THR A 55 5.20 4.32 -0.64
N HIS A 56 6.32 3.67 -0.96
CA HIS A 56 6.37 2.69 -2.04
C HIS A 56 5.48 1.48 -1.73
N ASP A 57 4.78 0.97 -2.76
CA ASP A 57 3.87 -0.17 -2.65
C ASP A 57 4.51 -1.38 -1.95
N ILE A 58 5.76 -1.73 -2.32
CA ILE A 58 6.47 -2.85 -1.70
C ILE A 58 6.78 -2.63 -0.22
N THR A 59 6.96 -1.39 0.22
CA THR A 59 7.19 -1.05 1.62
C THR A 59 5.89 -1.22 2.41
N ALA A 60 4.77 -0.72 1.89
CA ALA A 60 3.45 -0.91 2.49
C ALA A 60 3.06 -2.40 2.53
N ALA A 61 3.29 -3.14 1.45
CA ALA A 61 3.03 -4.58 1.36
C ALA A 61 3.87 -5.38 2.37
N ARG A 62 5.17 -5.09 2.50
CA ARG A 62 6.05 -5.72 3.49
C ARG A 62 5.60 -5.51 4.92
N ARG A 63 5.08 -4.31 5.22
CA ARG A 63 4.60 -3.97 6.56
C ARG A 63 3.31 -4.68 6.91
N HIS A 64 2.35 -4.71 5.98
CA HIS A 64 0.97 -5.08 6.34
C HIS A 64 0.50 -6.43 5.77
N VAL A 65 0.97 -6.81 4.58
CA VAL A 65 0.35 -7.91 3.80
C VAL A 65 1.23 -9.15 3.76
N LEU A 66 2.51 -8.99 3.46
CA LEU A 66 3.42 -10.11 3.26
C LEU A 66 3.59 -11.02 4.49
N PRO A 67 3.64 -10.52 5.74
CA PRO A 67 3.71 -11.41 6.91
C PRO A 67 2.54 -12.40 6.99
N ALA A 68 1.33 -11.97 6.60
CA ALA A 68 0.15 -12.83 6.55
C ALA A 68 0.18 -13.76 5.34
N LEU A 69 0.50 -13.24 4.15
CA LEU A 69 0.55 -14.04 2.91
C LEU A 69 1.62 -15.11 2.96
N TYR A 70 2.81 -14.83 3.48
CA TYR A 70 3.87 -15.84 3.61
C TYR A 70 3.46 -17.00 4.51
N LYS A 71 2.75 -16.71 5.61
CA LYS A 71 2.22 -17.76 6.48
C LYS A 71 1.19 -18.62 5.75
N ALA A 72 0.29 -18.00 4.99
CA ALA A 72 -0.72 -18.73 4.20
C ALA A 72 -0.09 -19.55 3.07
N ALA A 73 0.89 -18.99 2.37
CA ALA A 73 1.65 -19.68 1.32
C ALA A 73 2.42 -20.89 1.86
N ALA A 74 3.05 -20.75 3.03
CA ALA A 74 3.70 -21.87 3.72
C ALA A 74 2.73 -22.99 4.13
N GLN A 75 1.44 -22.68 4.27
CA GLN A 75 0.36 -23.63 4.53
C GLN A 75 -0.29 -24.20 3.26
N GLY A 76 0.25 -23.87 2.08
CA GLY A 76 -0.20 -24.40 0.79
C GLY A 76 -1.29 -23.58 0.11
N LEU A 77 -1.64 -22.40 0.61
CA LEU A 77 -2.57 -21.49 -0.08
C LEU A 77 -1.83 -20.72 -1.19
N PRO A 78 -2.21 -20.84 -2.47
CA PRO A 78 -1.61 -20.03 -3.53
C PRO A 78 -1.92 -18.54 -3.31
N THR A 79 -0.87 -17.72 -3.23
CA THR A 79 -0.97 -16.27 -3.07
C THR A 79 -0.33 -15.57 -4.26
N LEU A 80 -1.07 -14.67 -4.91
CA LEU A 80 -0.54 -13.83 -5.98
C LEU A 80 -0.31 -12.41 -5.43
N ALA A 81 0.78 -11.80 -5.84
CA ALA A 81 1.06 -10.39 -5.60
C ALA A 81 1.29 -9.70 -6.94
N ASP A 82 0.97 -8.43 -7.03
CA ASP A 82 1.30 -7.64 -8.20
C ASP A 82 2.83 -7.53 -8.37
N LYS A 83 3.25 -7.35 -9.62
CA LYS A 83 4.63 -6.99 -9.90
C LYS A 83 4.80 -5.52 -9.48
N GLY A 84 5.66 -5.29 -8.49
CA GLY A 84 6.07 -3.95 -8.05
C GLY A 84 6.66 -3.12 -9.18
#